data_AF-A0ABD0XF20-F1
#
_entry.id   AF-A0ABD0XF20-F1
#
_cell.length_a   1.000
_cell.length_b   1.000
_cell.length_c   1.000
_cell.angle_alpha   90.00
_cell.angle_beta   90.00
_cell.angle_gamma   90.00
#
_symmetry.space_group_name_H-M   'P 1'
#
loop_
_entity.id
_entity.type
_entity.pdbx_description
1 polymer ?
#
loop_
_entity_poly.entity_id
_entity_poly.type
_entity_poly.pdbx_seq_one_letter_code
_entity_poly.pdbx_strand_id
1 'polypeptide(L)'
;MIHIFEDFLHKIELRSGSLFNRPINNLRNPVNRIAMIIPVRCFTCGKIVGNKWEAYLGLLQAEYTEGDALDALGLKRYCCRRMLLAHVDLIEKLLNYAPLEK
;
A
#
# COMPACT_ATOMS: atom_id res chain seq x y z
N MET A 1 17.92 -39.87 10.05
CA MET A 1 18.04 -38.80 9.03
C MET A 1 16.68 -38.27 8.52
N ILE A 2 15.55 -38.88 8.89
CA ILE A 2 14.21 -38.41 8.48
C ILE A 2 13.72 -37.22 9.34
N HIS A 3 14.17 -37.11 10.60
CA HIS A 3 13.78 -36.04 11.53
C HIS A 3 14.08 -34.60 11.09
N ILE A 4 14.98 -34.37 10.12
CA ILE A 4 15.27 -33.02 9.59
C ILE A 4 14.17 -32.56 8.61
N PHE A 5 13.37 -33.48 8.05
CA PHE A 5 12.31 -33.15 7.11
C PHE A 5 11.01 -32.73 7.81
N GLU A 6 10.73 -33.31 8.98
CA GLU A 6 9.62 -32.93 9.87
C GLU A 6 9.79 -31.49 10.41
N ASP A 7 11.00 -31.13 10.86
CA ASP A 7 11.33 -29.78 11.35
C ASP A 7 11.14 -28.68 10.27
N PHE A 8 11.23 -29.04 8.99
CA PHE A 8 11.00 -28.12 7.88
C PHE A 8 9.50 -27.88 7.63
N LEU A 9 8.67 -28.92 7.77
CA LEU A 9 7.20 -28.81 7.66
C LEU A 9 6.59 -28.07 8.85
N HIS A 10 7.12 -28.25 10.06
CA HIS A 10 6.64 -27.53 11.25
C HIS A 10 6.89 -26.01 11.19
N LYS A 11 7.75 -25.54 10.27
CA LYS A 11 7.93 -24.11 9.96
C LYS A 11 6.96 -23.56 8.90
N ILE A 12 6.25 -24.44 8.18
CA ILE A 12 5.23 -24.06 7.19
C ILE A 12 3.87 -23.88 7.88
N GLU A 13 3.60 -24.60 8.98
CA GLU A 13 2.34 -24.54 9.74
C GLU A 13 2.13 -23.24 10.56
N LEU A 14 3.14 -22.35 10.64
CA LEU A 14 2.95 -20.98 11.16
C LEU A 14 2.31 -20.03 10.14
N ARG A 15 1.88 -20.54 8.97
CA ARG A 15 1.22 -19.77 7.90
C ARG A 15 -0.30 -19.97 7.83
N SER A 16 -0.88 -20.74 8.75
CA SER A 16 -2.27 -21.23 8.74
C SER A 16 -3.07 -20.88 10.02
N GLY A 17 -2.49 -20.14 10.97
CA GLY A 17 -2.95 -20.14 12.37
C GLY A 17 -3.53 -18.86 13.01
N SER A 18 -3.79 -17.76 12.29
CA SER A 18 -4.31 -16.51 12.93
C SER A 18 -5.32 -15.67 12.12
N LEU A 19 -5.81 -16.17 10.99
CA LEU A 19 -6.83 -15.51 10.15
C LEU A 19 -8.27 -15.85 10.58
N PHE A 20 -8.71 -15.49 11.79
CA PHE A 20 -10.16 -15.51 12.09
C PHE A 20 -10.71 -14.53 13.14
N ASN A 21 -9.91 -13.89 13.99
CA ASN A 21 -10.42 -12.93 14.99
C ASN A 21 -9.59 -11.63 15.08
N ARG A 22 -9.54 -10.87 13.97
CA ARG A 22 -9.41 -9.40 14.06
C ARG A 22 -10.80 -8.81 13.81
N PRO A 23 -11.45 -8.15 14.79
CA PRO A 23 -12.77 -7.57 14.58
C PRO A 23 -12.69 -6.46 13.52
N ILE A 24 -13.63 -6.47 12.56
CA ILE A 24 -13.65 -5.56 11.39
C ILE A 24 -14.14 -4.13 11.77
N ASN A 25 -13.89 -3.71 13.01
CA ASN A 25 -14.40 -2.49 13.62
C ASN A 25 -13.26 -1.56 14.04
N ASN A 26 -12.47 -1.12 13.06
CA ASN A 26 -11.62 0.07 13.18
C ASN A 26 -11.50 0.81 11.83
N LEU A 27 -12.64 1.12 11.22
CA LEU A 27 -12.71 2.23 10.27
C LEU A 27 -12.43 3.54 11.02
N ARG A 28 -11.18 4.01 10.93
CA ARG A 28 -10.69 5.42 10.94
C ARG A 28 -9.30 5.46 11.57
N ASN A 29 -8.25 5.24 10.78
CA ASN A 29 -6.92 5.75 11.10
C ASN A 29 -6.93 7.29 10.91
N PRO A 30 -6.80 8.12 11.96
CA PRO A 30 -6.92 9.57 11.88
C PRO A 30 -5.54 10.23 11.92
N VAL A 31 -4.64 9.82 11.02
CA VAL A 31 -3.32 10.46 10.85
C VAL A 31 -3.29 11.11 9.47
N ASN A 32 -3.27 12.45 9.47
CA ASN A 32 -3.08 13.36 8.34
C ASN A 32 -3.32 12.82 6.91
N ARG A 33 -4.58 12.91 6.45
CA ARG A 33 -4.91 12.82 5.02
C ARG A 33 -5.04 14.22 4.36
N ILE A 34 -3.91 14.77 3.85
CA ILE A 34 -3.66 16.00 3.03
C ILE A 34 -2.56 15.69 1.98
N ALA A 35 -2.65 15.79 0.64
CA ALA A 35 -3.70 16.21 -0.32
C ALA A 35 -3.56 15.62 -1.77
N MET A 36 -4.71 15.46 -2.47
CA MET A 36 -4.96 15.26 -3.93
C MET A 36 -4.42 14.00 -4.67
N ILE A 37 -5.16 13.60 -5.73
CA ILE A 37 -4.97 12.42 -6.60
C ILE A 37 -3.52 12.24 -7.10
N ILE A 38 -3.08 10.98 -7.31
CA ILE A 38 -1.68 10.71 -7.70
C ILE A 38 -1.30 11.36 -9.04
N PRO A 39 -0.12 11.99 -9.13
CA PRO A 39 0.40 12.47 -10.40
C PRO A 39 0.66 11.30 -11.35
N VAL A 40 0.03 11.34 -12.53
CA VAL A 40 0.15 10.32 -13.59
C VAL A 40 1.61 10.00 -13.91
N ARG A 41 2.47 11.03 -13.95
CA ARG A 41 3.92 10.95 -14.16
C ARG A 41 4.66 11.55 -12.96
N CYS A 42 5.82 11.00 -12.62
CA CYS A 42 6.70 11.64 -11.65
C CYS A 42 7.26 12.97 -12.18
N PHE A 43 7.17 14.04 -11.39
CA PHE A 43 7.64 15.39 -11.71
C PHE A 43 9.15 15.52 -12.03
N THR A 44 9.97 14.50 -11.74
CA THR A 44 11.43 14.52 -12.00
C THR A 44 11.85 13.50 -13.04
N CYS A 45 11.33 12.27 -12.97
CA CYS A 45 11.78 11.18 -13.84
C CYS A 45 10.90 10.94 -15.07
N GLY A 46 9.73 11.59 -15.19
CA GLY A 46 8.77 11.38 -16.29
C GLY A 46 8.14 9.97 -16.37
N LYS A 47 8.61 9.03 -15.55
CA LYS A 47 8.08 7.66 -15.44
C LYS A 47 6.62 7.68 -15.00
N ILE A 48 5.83 6.77 -15.57
CA ILE A 48 4.44 6.53 -15.14
C ILE A 48 4.45 6.04 -13.70
N VAL A 49 3.65 6.70 -12.85
CA VAL A 49 3.44 6.35 -11.44
C VAL A 49 1.96 6.12 -11.13
N GLY A 50 1.04 6.85 -11.78
CA GLY A 50 -0.41 6.75 -11.53
C GLY A 50 -0.97 5.32 -11.61
N ASN A 51 -0.49 4.51 -12.55
CA ASN A 51 -0.94 3.13 -12.73
C ASN A 51 -0.42 2.12 -11.69
N LYS A 52 0.27 2.58 -10.63
CA LYS A 52 0.90 1.72 -9.62
C LYS A 52 0.30 1.83 -8.23
N TRP A 53 -0.66 2.73 -8.03
CA TRP A 53 -1.23 3.01 -6.72
C TRP A 53 -2.00 1.83 -6.13
N GLU A 54 -2.93 1.28 -6.90
CA GLU A 54 -3.77 0.15 -6.48
C GLU A 54 -2.90 -1.08 -6.16
N ALA A 55 -1.88 -1.34 -6.98
CA ALA A 55 -0.90 -2.39 -6.74
C ALA A 55 -0.05 -2.13 -5.47
N TYR A 56 0.32 -0.89 -5.19
CA TYR A 56 1.00 -0.51 -3.94
C TYR A 56 0.11 -0.74 -2.72
N LEU A 57 -1.16 -0.31 -2.77
CA LEU A 57 -2.13 -0.55 -1.71
C LEU A 57 -2.38 -2.05 -1.46
N GLY A 58 -2.50 -2.85 -2.53
CA GLY A 58 -2.63 -4.30 -2.42
C GLY A 58 -1.42 -4.98 -1.77
N LEU A 59 -0.20 -4.49 -2.04
CA LEU A 59 1.01 -4.98 -1.36
C LEU A 59 1.04 -4.61 0.13
N LEU A 60 0.63 -3.39 0.49
CA LEU A 60 0.52 -2.98 1.90
C LEU A 60 -0.56 -3.78 2.66
N GLN A 61 -1.69 -4.10 2.00
CA GLN A 61 -2.72 -4.98 2.57
C GLN A 61 -2.23 -6.41 2.79
N ALA A 62 -1.26 -6.87 1.99
CA ALA A 62 -0.59 -8.16 2.15
C ALA A 62 0.58 -8.14 3.16
N GLU A 63 0.62 -7.15 4.06
CA GLU A 63 1.63 -6.96 5.13
C GLU A 63 3.10 -6.84 4.63
N TYR A 64 3.33 -6.38 3.39
CA TYR A 64 4.67 -6.03 2.89
C TYR A 64 5.18 -4.69 3.47
N THR A 65 6.49 -4.56 3.64
CA THR A 65 7.12 -3.26 3.97
C THR A 65 6.97 -2.26 2.81
N GLU A 66 6.94 -0.95 3.10
CA GLU A 66 6.82 0.07 2.07
C GLU A 66 8.01 0.07 1.11
N GLY A 67 9.19 -0.30 1.61
CA GLY A 67 10.42 -0.45 0.83
C GLY A 67 10.29 -1.57 -0.21
N ASP A 68 9.97 -2.77 0.26
CA ASP A 68 9.85 -3.98 -0.59
C ASP A 68 8.72 -3.83 -1.61
N ALA A 69 7.60 -3.22 -1.22
CA ALA A 69 6.49 -2.93 -2.14
C ALA A 69 6.92 -2.00 -3.28
N LEU A 70 7.73 -0.97 -3.03
CA LEU A 70 8.25 -0.06 -4.06
C LEU A 70 9.29 -0.71 -4.97
N ASP A 71 10.06 -1.66 -4.45
CA ASP A 71 11.01 -2.46 -5.22
C ASP A 71 10.30 -3.49 -6.11
N ALA A 72 9.27 -4.19 -5.60
CA ALA A 72 8.39 -5.06 -6.38
C ALA A 72 7.72 -4.30 -7.55
N LEU A 73 7.32 -3.05 -7.33
CA LEU A 73 6.77 -2.16 -8.36
C LEU A 73 7.83 -1.61 -9.34
N GLY A 74 9.11 -1.97 -9.20
CA GLY A 74 10.19 -1.58 -10.11
C GLY A 74 10.52 -0.07 -10.05
N LEU A 75 10.42 0.56 -8.88
CA LEU A 75 10.72 1.98 -8.68
C LEU A 75 12.10 2.19 -8.05
N LYS A 76 13.16 1.91 -8.81
CA LYS A 76 14.55 2.03 -8.34
C LYS A 76 15.01 3.46 -7.97
N ARG A 77 14.46 4.50 -8.62
CA ARG A 77 14.86 5.90 -8.37
C ARG A 77 14.03 6.55 -7.25
N TYR A 78 14.70 7.16 -6.27
CA TYR A 78 14.09 7.89 -5.14
C TYR A 78 13.03 8.92 -5.59
N CYS A 79 13.29 9.63 -6.69
CA CYS A 79 12.40 10.67 -7.19
C CYS A 79 11.05 10.13 -7.69
N CYS A 80 11.00 8.88 -8.14
CA CYS A 80 9.77 8.19 -8.51
C CYS A 80 9.12 7.51 -7.27
N ARG A 81 9.89 7.09 -6.24
CA ARG A 81 9.37 6.54 -4.97
C ARG A 81 8.61 7.58 -4.13
N ARG A 82 9.16 8.79 -3.99
CA ARG A 82 8.52 9.88 -3.21
C ARG A 82 7.10 10.23 -3.67
N MET A 83 6.75 9.91 -4.91
CA MET A 83 5.42 10.18 -5.48
C MET A 83 4.34 9.22 -4.96
N LEU A 84 4.72 8.06 -4.42
CA LEU A 84 3.81 7.13 -3.74
C LEU A 84 3.89 7.33 -2.22
N LEU A 85 5.11 7.41 -1.66
CA LEU A 85 5.32 7.58 -0.21
C LEU A 85 4.71 8.86 0.38
N ALA A 86 4.66 9.94 -0.41
CA ALA A 86 4.10 11.22 0.01
C ALA A 86 2.77 11.55 -0.69
N HIS A 87 2.16 10.60 -1.42
CA HIS A 87 0.79 10.79 -1.90
C HIS A 87 -0.20 10.47 -0.79
N VAL A 88 -1.28 11.25 -0.77
CA VAL A 88 -2.30 11.18 0.25
C VAL A 88 -3.65 11.51 -0.38
N ASP A 89 -4.56 10.55 -0.46
CA ASP A 89 -5.81 10.75 -1.21
C ASP A 89 -6.88 11.52 -0.42
N LEU A 90 -7.44 12.54 -1.07
CA LEU A 90 -8.49 13.43 -0.56
C LEU A 90 -9.69 13.54 -1.48
N ILE A 91 -9.71 12.86 -2.64
CA ILE A 91 -10.85 12.96 -3.56
C ILE A 91 -12.13 12.51 -2.85
N GLU A 92 -12.06 11.43 -2.07
CA GLU A 92 -13.13 10.92 -1.21
C GLU A 92 -13.72 11.98 -0.27
N LYS A 93 -12.89 12.91 0.23
CA LYS A 93 -13.34 13.97 1.14
C LYS A 93 -13.95 15.14 0.37
N LEU A 94 -13.37 15.49 -0.78
CA LEU A 94 -13.81 16.60 -1.62
C LEU A 94 -15.15 16.31 -2.30
N LEU A 95 -15.41 15.06 -2.70
CA LEU A 95 -16.67 14.63 -3.30
C LEU A 95 -17.90 14.84 -2.40
N ASN A 96 -17.72 14.99 -1.07
CA ASN A 96 -18.81 15.25 -0.14
C ASN A 96 -19.21 16.74 -0.06
N TYR A 97 -18.48 17.64 -0.72
CA TYR A 97 -18.81 19.06 -0.79
C TYR A 97 -19.49 19.37 -2.12
N ALA A 98 -20.77 19.78 -2.06
CA ALA A 98 -21.47 20.27 -3.23
C ALA A 98 -20.82 21.58 -3.73
N PRO A 99 -20.73 21.80 -5.05
CA PRO A 99 -20.32 23.08 -5.59
C PRO A 99 -21.35 24.16 -5.20
N LEU A 100 -20.87 25.32 -4.75
CA LEU A 100 -21.73 26.48 -4.57
C LEU A 100 -22.10 27.03 -5.95
N GLU A 101 -23.36 26.87 -6.32
CA GLU A 101 -23.94 27.48 -7.53
C GLU A 101 -23.83 29.02 -7.45
N LYS A 102 -23.54 29.65 -8.59
CA LYS A 102 -23.42 31.10 -8.80
C LYS A 102 -24.08 31.50 -10.11
#